data_AF-A0A7K3DVB6-F1
#
_entry.id   AF-A0A7K3DVB6-F1
#
_cell.length_a   1.000
_cell.length_b   1.000
_cell.length_c   1.000
_cell.angle_alpha   90.00
_cell.angle_beta   90.00
_cell.angle_gamma   90.00
#
_symmetry.space_group_name_H-M   'P 1'
#
loop_
_entity.id
_entity.type
_entity.pdbx_description
1 polymer ?
#
loop_
_entity_poly.entity_id
_entity_poly.type
_entity_poly.pdbx_seq_one_letter_code
_entity_poly.pdbx_strand_id
1 'polypeptide(L)'
;MTGPTRRGVLRGAAFTAAGGLLTGLGAGAAPASAAPAGSVPKSGGLPFLEGAFAPVTKELTEFGLRVHGRVPRDLDGRYLRTGPNALGLEDPRAHHWMLGDGMVHGVRLRDGRAEWYRNRWVRSSQVAKKLGEPYPGPVPPDDFACNTHVIPYKGRILALQESGPLPYELDGELGTVGPFDFRGTLEGALTAHTKYDAAAGMYAFTGILTALYERRDTGTVRPVEVS
;
A
#
# COMPACT_ATOMS: atom_id res chain seq x y z
N MET A 1 33.50 -33.26 -3.08
CA MET A 1 32.30 -33.29 -2.21
C MET A 1 31.20 -32.58 -2.97
N THR A 2 30.31 -33.37 -3.54
CA THR A 2 29.33 -33.04 -4.57
C THR A 2 28.04 -32.52 -3.94
N GLY A 3 27.54 -31.38 -4.42
CA GLY A 3 26.30 -30.76 -3.94
C GLY A 3 25.04 -31.55 -4.32
N PRO A 4 23.92 -31.38 -3.58
CA PRO A 4 22.67 -32.02 -3.91
C PRO A 4 21.93 -31.30 -5.05
N THR A 5 21.53 -32.08 -6.04
CA THR A 5 20.78 -31.73 -7.26
C THR A 5 19.27 -31.66 -7.04
N ARG A 6 18.60 -30.83 -7.85
CA ARG A 6 17.14 -30.66 -7.94
C ARG A 6 16.44 -31.94 -8.46
N ARG A 7 15.46 -32.49 -7.72
CA ARG A 7 14.23 -33.14 -8.27
C ARG A 7 13.26 -33.66 -7.19
N GLY A 8 11.97 -33.34 -7.35
CA GLY A 8 10.80 -34.02 -6.76
C GLY A 8 10.43 -33.53 -5.34
N VAL A 9 9.18 -33.23 -4.97
CA VAL A 9 7.88 -33.72 -5.46
C VAL A 9 6.79 -32.69 -5.11
N LEU A 10 6.03 -32.25 -6.11
CA LEU A 10 4.71 -31.63 -6.00
C LEU A 10 3.69 -32.75 -5.77
N ARG A 11 3.04 -32.81 -4.59
CA ARG A 11 1.74 -33.48 -4.42
C ARG A 11 0.92 -32.83 -3.29
N GLY A 12 -0.14 -32.14 -3.73
CA GLY A 12 -1.52 -32.26 -3.23
C GLY A 12 -1.83 -31.99 -1.76
N ALA A 13 -2.57 -30.92 -1.51
CA ALA A 13 -3.65 -30.94 -0.52
C ALA A 13 -4.73 -29.92 -0.94
N ALA A 14 -5.79 -30.43 -1.59
CA ALA A 14 -7.06 -29.73 -1.67
C ALA A 14 -7.75 -29.88 -0.31
N PHE A 15 -8.10 -28.78 0.35
CA PHE A 15 -8.93 -28.81 1.55
C PHE A 15 -10.38 -28.48 1.17
N THR A 16 -11.21 -29.51 1.14
CA THR A 16 -12.67 -29.44 1.29
C THR A 16 -12.99 -29.31 2.77
N ALA A 17 -13.60 -28.21 3.19
CA ALA A 17 -14.18 -28.08 4.53
C ALA A 17 -15.68 -28.35 4.45
N ALA A 18 -16.09 -29.56 4.82
CA ALA A 18 -17.47 -29.89 5.16
C ALA A 18 -17.56 -30.08 6.68
N GLY A 19 -18.68 -29.63 7.25
CA GLY A 19 -18.88 -29.45 8.68
C GLY A 19 -18.89 -30.72 9.53
N GLY A 20 -18.64 -30.51 10.82
CA GLY A 20 -18.76 -31.51 11.88
C GLY A 20 -18.85 -30.80 13.23
N LEU A 21 -20.07 -30.74 13.76
CA LEU A 21 -20.39 -30.36 15.13
C LEU A 21 -19.87 -31.46 16.07
N LEU A 22 -19.20 -31.12 17.18
CA LEU A 22 -19.24 -31.90 18.43
C LEU A 22 -18.70 -31.10 19.62
N THR A 23 -19.45 -31.26 20.70
CA THR A 23 -19.45 -30.62 22.01
C THR A 23 -18.28 -31.06 22.90
N GLY A 24 -17.71 -30.14 23.67
CA GLY A 24 -16.78 -30.43 24.76
C GLY A 24 -16.68 -29.29 25.76
N LEU A 25 -17.10 -29.56 27.00
CA LEU A 25 -17.13 -28.67 28.16
C LEU A 25 -15.73 -28.45 28.76
N GLY A 26 -15.42 -27.24 29.23
CA GLY A 26 -14.23 -27.02 30.08
C GLY A 26 -13.77 -25.57 30.26
N ALA A 27 -14.45 -24.84 31.15
CA ALA A 27 -14.00 -23.75 32.02
C ALA A 27 -12.89 -22.76 31.58
N GLY A 28 -13.26 -21.46 31.56
CA GLY A 28 -12.35 -20.38 31.94
C GLY A 28 -12.08 -19.28 30.92
N ALA A 29 -13.11 -18.63 30.37
CA ALA A 29 -12.95 -17.38 29.62
C ALA A 29 -13.75 -16.26 30.29
N ALA A 30 -13.06 -15.22 30.74
CA ALA A 30 -13.67 -13.97 31.17
C ALA A 30 -14.57 -13.39 30.05
N PRO A 31 -15.69 -12.72 30.36
CA PRO A 31 -16.54 -12.19 29.31
C PRO A 31 -15.79 -11.05 28.62
N ALA A 32 -15.30 -11.30 27.40
CA ALA A 32 -15.00 -10.24 26.48
C ALA A 32 -16.33 -9.52 26.21
N SER A 33 -16.45 -8.26 26.63
CA SER A 33 -17.61 -7.46 26.24
C SER A 33 -17.58 -7.37 24.72
N ALA A 34 -18.51 -8.06 24.06
CA ALA A 34 -18.74 -7.87 22.64
C ALA A 34 -19.07 -6.39 22.45
N ALA A 35 -18.24 -5.70 21.67
CA ALA A 35 -18.62 -4.38 21.17
C ALA A 35 -20.00 -4.52 20.50
N PRO A 36 -20.92 -3.57 20.69
CA PRO A 36 -22.24 -3.67 20.10
C PRO A 36 -22.05 -3.86 18.60
N ALA A 37 -22.67 -4.90 18.04
CA ALA A 37 -22.74 -5.08 16.60
C ALA A 37 -23.30 -3.77 16.02
N GLY A 38 -22.47 -3.07 15.24
CA GLY A 38 -22.83 -1.80 14.64
C GLY A 38 -24.18 -1.94 13.96
N SER A 39 -25.10 -1.02 14.27
CA SER A 39 -26.41 -0.97 13.64
C SER A 39 -26.23 -1.03 12.12
N VAL A 40 -26.94 -1.94 11.45
CA VAL A 40 -27.04 -1.96 9.98
C VAL A 40 -27.43 -0.53 9.53
N PRO A 41 -26.67 0.11 8.63
CA PRO A 41 -26.98 1.46 8.20
C PRO A 41 -28.40 1.50 7.64
N LYS A 42 -29.19 2.49 8.08
CA LYS A 42 -30.47 2.80 7.44
C LYS A 42 -30.21 3.00 5.95
N SER A 43 -30.97 2.30 5.11
CA SER A 43 -30.86 2.41 3.65
C SER A 43 -31.01 3.87 3.22
N GLY A 44 -29.89 4.49 2.84
CA GLY A 44 -29.80 5.92 2.52
C GLY A 44 -28.40 6.53 2.67
N GLY A 45 -27.52 5.95 3.50
CA GLY A 45 -26.14 6.44 3.70
C GLY A 45 -25.19 6.11 2.54
N LEU A 46 -24.07 6.83 2.46
CA LEU A 46 -22.97 6.57 1.53
C LEU A 46 -21.88 5.78 2.27
N PRO A 47 -21.89 4.43 2.22
CA PRO A 47 -21.18 3.58 3.17
C PRO A 47 -19.66 3.78 3.20
N PHE A 48 -19.07 4.27 2.10
CA PHE A 48 -17.63 4.49 1.97
C PHE A 48 -17.25 5.97 1.95
N LEU A 49 -18.11 6.85 2.48
CA LEU A 49 -17.87 8.30 2.51
C LEU A 49 -18.23 8.94 3.86
N GLU A 50 -18.46 8.12 4.88
CA GLU A 50 -18.89 8.56 6.21
C GLU A 50 -18.01 7.93 7.31
N GLY A 51 -17.93 8.59 8.46
CA GLY A 51 -17.19 8.10 9.63
C GLY A 51 -15.71 7.84 9.30
N ALA A 52 -15.25 6.60 9.52
CA ALA A 52 -13.87 6.20 9.23
C ALA A 52 -13.52 6.21 7.73
N PHE A 53 -14.52 6.24 6.85
CA PHE A 53 -14.35 6.35 5.40
C PHE A 53 -14.59 7.78 4.89
N ALA A 54 -14.87 8.74 5.79
CA ALA A 54 -15.00 10.14 5.39
C ALA A 54 -13.69 10.62 4.73
N PRO A 55 -13.73 11.19 3.51
CA PRO A 55 -12.52 11.63 2.83
C PRO A 55 -11.78 12.71 3.61
N VAL A 56 -10.45 12.64 3.60
CA VAL A 56 -9.59 13.76 3.94
C VAL A 56 -9.67 14.77 2.80
N THR A 57 -10.08 16.00 3.09
CA THR A 57 -10.38 17.00 2.06
C THR A 57 -9.26 18.02 1.82
N LYS A 58 -8.16 17.93 2.58
CA LYS A 58 -7.05 18.89 2.51
C LYS A 58 -5.71 18.18 2.57
N GLU A 59 -4.75 18.68 1.82
CA GLU A 59 -3.34 18.38 2.04
C GLU A 59 -2.77 19.33 3.08
N LEU A 60 -1.97 18.79 3.99
CA LEU A 60 -1.43 19.51 5.13
C LEU A 60 0.09 19.34 5.18
N THR A 61 0.77 20.37 5.67
CA THR A 61 2.13 20.29 6.20
C THR A 61 2.08 20.88 7.58
N GLU A 62 2.24 20.03 8.58
CA GLU A 62 2.16 20.44 9.99
C GLU A 62 3.52 20.23 10.66
N PHE A 63 3.93 21.20 11.46
CA PHE A 63 5.14 21.16 12.29
C PHE A 63 4.74 21.29 13.76
N GLY A 64 5.67 21.01 14.68
CA GLY A 64 5.40 21.19 16.11
C GLY A 64 4.31 20.26 16.65
N LEU A 65 4.28 19.02 16.14
CA LEU A 65 3.24 18.05 16.49
C LEU A 65 3.22 17.78 18.00
N ARG A 66 2.02 17.75 18.57
CA ARG A 66 1.83 17.42 19.98
C ARG A 66 2.20 15.96 20.23
N VAL A 67 3.15 15.74 21.14
CA VAL A 67 3.57 14.41 21.60
C VAL A 67 3.05 14.17 23.01
N HIS A 68 2.39 13.04 23.22
CA HIS A 68 2.09 12.52 24.55
C HIS A 68 3.14 11.47 24.92
N GLY A 69 3.84 11.65 26.05
CA GLY A 69 4.99 10.82 26.41
C GLY A 69 6.29 11.30 25.76
N ARG A 70 7.07 10.39 25.16
CA ARG A 70 8.37 10.69 24.57
C ARG A 70 8.63 9.88 23.30
N VAL A 71 9.08 10.54 22.23
CA VAL A 71 9.63 9.86 21.05
C VAL A 71 11.06 9.38 21.38
N PRO A 72 11.40 8.09 21.19
CA PRO A 72 12.76 7.60 21.39
C PRO A 72 13.76 8.36 20.50
N ARG A 73 14.92 8.71 21.06
CA ARG A 73 15.95 9.48 20.34
C ARG A 73 16.62 8.68 19.21
N ASP A 74 16.59 7.36 19.32
CA ASP A 74 17.21 6.45 18.34
C ASP A 74 16.34 6.27 17.08
N LEU A 75 15.10 6.77 17.08
CA LEU A 75 14.27 6.79 15.88
C LEU A 75 14.71 7.95 14.98
N ASP A 76 15.33 7.59 13.86
CA ASP A 76 15.63 8.48 12.76
C ASP A 76 15.06 7.90 11.45
N GLY A 77 13.84 8.32 11.11
CA GLY A 77 13.23 7.93 9.85
C GLY A 77 11.89 8.58 9.57
N ARG A 78 11.19 8.02 8.60
CA ARG A 78 9.81 8.39 8.25
C ARG A 78 8.92 7.17 8.38
N TYR A 79 7.80 7.32 9.05
CA TYR A 79 6.70 6.36 9.00
C TYR A 79 5.73 6.83 7.93
N LEU A 80 5.54 6.03 6.88
CA LEU A 80 4.65 6.33 5.78
C LEU A 80 3.53 5.30 5.71
N ARG A 81 2.33 5.76 5.38
CA ARG A 81 1.17 4.92 5.09
C ARG A 81 0.41 5.53 3.93
N THR A 82 -0.07 4.69 3.02
CA THR A 82 -0.99 5.12 1.96
C THR A 82 -2.35 4.45 2.14
N GLY A 83 -3.36 5.03 1.51
CA GLY A 83 -4.70 4.46 1.41
C GLY A 83 -5.52 5.17 0.36
N PRO A 84 -6.65 4.59 -0.05
CA PRO A 84 -7.61 5.25 -0.91
C PRO A 84 -8.24 6.45 -0.19
N ASN A 85 -8.29 7.60 -0.86
CA ASN A 85 -8.93 8.82 -0.35
C ASN A 85 -9.58 9.59 -1.50
N ALA A 86 -10.91 9.54 -1.58
CA ALA A 86 -11.66 10.14 -2.67
C ALA A 86 -11.38 11.66 -2.81
N LEU A 87 -10.88 12.07 -3.97
CA LEU A 87 -10.75 13.48 -4.34
C LEU A 87 -11.83 13.83 -5.37
N GLY A 88 -12.98 14.28 -4.89
CA GLY A 88 -14.15 14.52 -5.73
C GLY A 88 -14.75 13.25 -6.32
N LEU A 89 -16.07 13.19 -6.43
CA LEU A 89 -16.79 12.05 -6.96
C LEU A 89 -17.89 12.53 -7.89
N GLU A 90 -17.95 11.94 -9.09
CA GLU A 90 -19.04 12.20 -10.04
C GLU A 90 -20.34 11.56 -9.55
N ASP A 91 -20.28 10.30 -9.10
CA ASP A 91 -21.38 9.60 -8.42
C ASP A 91 -20.92 9.02 -7.07
N PRO A 92 -21.29 9.67 -5.95
CA PRO A 92 -21.00 9.15 -4.61
C PRO A 92 -21.58 7.76 -4.33
N ARG A 93 -22.66 7.35 -4.99
CA ARG A 93 -23.31 6.05 -4.78
C ARG A 93 -22.57 4.90 -5.45
N ALA A 94 -21.83 5.20 -6.53
CA ALA A 94 -20.99 4.24 -7.22
C ALA A 94 -19.59 4.10 -6.58
N HIS A 95 -19.27 4.92 -5.57
CA HIS A 95 -17.97 4.87 -4.93
C HIS A 95 -17.77 3.59 -4.12
N HIS A 96 -16.60 2.98 -4.28
CA HIS A 96 -16.12 1.90 -3.43
C HIS A 96 -14.81 2.32 -2.78
N TRP A 97 -14.64 2.00 -1.50
CA TRP A 97 -13.48 2.44 -0.71
C TRP A 97 -12.13 2.08 -1.33
N MET A 98 -11.99 0.99 -2.10
CA MET A 98 -10.72 0.64 -2.75
C MET A 98 -10.37 1.51 -3.97
N LEU A 99 -11.32 2.28 -4.49
CA LEU A 99 -11.18 3.05 -5.74
C LEU A 99 -10.82 4.52 -5.52
N GLY A 100 -10.71 4.97 -4.26
CA GLY A 100 -10.29 6.34 -3.96
C GLY A 100 -8.87 6.63 -4.45
N ASP A 101 -8.60 7.88 -4.82
CA ASP A 101 -7.28 8.32 -5.22
C ASP A 101 -6.26 8.10 -4.08
N GLY A 102 -5.06 7.60 -4.38
CA GLY A 102 -4.06 7.32 -3.35
C GLY A 102 -3.62 8.57 -2.61
N MET A 103 -3.73 8.57 -1.27
CA MET A 103 -3.17 9.59 -0.41
C MET A 103 -2.14 8.98 0.53
N VAL A 104 -0.91 9.50 0.45
CA VAL A 104 0.19 9.13 1.33
C VAL A 104 0.24 10.08 2.51
N HIS A 105 0.26 9.50 3.70
CA HIS A 105 0.48 10.17 4.97
C HIS A 105 1.88 9.83 5.48
N GLY A 106 2.57 10.80 6.06
CA GLY A 106 3.89 10.60 6.63
C GLY A 106 4.14 11.38 7.90
N VAL A 107 4.90 10.78 8.81
CA VAL A 107 5.48 11.44 9.98
C VAL A 107 7.00 11.26 9.96
N ARG A 108 7.74 12.36 10.10
CA ARG A 108 9.20 12.34 10.25
C ARG A 108 9.57 12.36 11.72
N LEU A 109 10.37 11.37 12.13
CA LEU A 109 10.90 11.27 13.49
C LEU A 109 12.42 11.41 13.46
N ARG A 110 12.97 12.28 14.30
CA ARG A 110 14.42 12.46 14.45
C ARG A 110 14.74 13.08 15.82
N ASP A 111 15.81 12.59 16.46
CA ASP A 111 16.36 13.15 17.70
C ASP A 111 15.31 13.35 18.82
N GLY A 112 14.33 12.44 18.89
CA GLY A 112 13.24 12.48 19.87
C GLY A 112 12.14 13.52 19.57
N ARG A 113 12.05 14.00 18.33
CA ARG A 113 10.98 14.90 17.84
C ARG A 113 10.19 14.26 16.71
N ALA A 114 8.91 14.58 16.64
CA ALA A 114 8.11 14.41 15.44
C ALA A 114 8.18 15.74 14.65
N GLU A 115 9.10 15.80 13.69
CA GLU A 115 9.48 17.05 13.02
C GLU A 115 8.35 17.59 12.16
N TRP A 116 7.67 16.72 11.41
CA TRP A 116 6.53 17.10 10.60
C TRP A 116 5.55 15.94 10.39
N TYR A 117 4.30 16.32 10.10
CA TYR A 117 3.29 15.47 9.49
C TYR A 117 2.92 16.05 8.12
N ARG A 118 2.74 15.18 7.13
CA ARG A 118 2.26 15.56 5.80
C ARG A 118 1.29 14.53 5.26
N ASN A 119 0.34 15.00 4.46
CA ASN A 119 -0.45 14.15 3.57
C ASN A 119 -0.49 14.74 2.16
N ARG A 120 -0.33 13.87 1.17
CA ARG A 120 -0.33 14.22 -0.26
C ARG A 120 -1.09 13.18 -1.06
N TRP A 121 -1.98 13.61 -1.94
CA TRP A 121 -2.47 12.74 -3.00
C TRP A 121 -1.33 12.38 -3.96
N VAL A 122 -1.33 11.18 -4.50
CA VAL A 122 -0.43 10.80 -5.60
C VAL A 122 -0.95 11.47 -6.86
N ARG A 123 -0.11 12.29 -7.52
CA ARG A 123 -0.51 13.03 -8.72
C ARG A 123 -0.50 12.12 -9.95
N SER A 124 -1.53 11.28 -10.07
CA SER A 124 -1.93 10.79 -11.39
C SER A 124 -2.44 11.95 -12.25
N SER A 125 -2.56 11.73 -13.56
CA SER A 125 -3.14 12.71 -14.48
C SER A 125 -4.54 13.16 -14.07
N GLN A 126 -5.36 12.23 -13.57
CA GLN A 126 -6.70 12.55 -13.07
C GLN A 126 -6.67 13.40 -11.80
N VAL A 127 -5.80 13.09 -10.84
CA VAL A 127 -5.63 13.88 -9.62
C VAL A 127 -5.09 15.27 -9.96
N ALA A 128 -4.07 15.37 -10.81
CA ALA A 128 -3.53 16.65 -11.25
C ALA A 128 -4.62 17.52 -11.89
N LYS A 129 -5.44 16.94 -12.79
CA LYS A 129 -6.60 17.62 -13.38
C LYS A 129 -7.61 18.11 -12.33
N LYS A 130 -7.97 17.26 -11.35
CA LYS A 130 -8.90 17.62 -10.26
C LYS A 130 -8.38 18.77 -9.40
N LEU A 131 -7.06 18.85 -9.21
CA LEU A 131 -6.39 19.92 -8.46
C LEU A 131 -6.08 21.16 -9.31
N GLY A 132 -6.32 21.12 -10.63
CA GLY A 132 -5.95 22.21 -11.55
C GLY A 132 -4.45 22.34 -11.79
N GLU A 133 -3.70 21.25 -11.56
CA GLU A 133 -2.25 21.18 -11.69
C GLU A 133 -1.86 20.57 -13.06
N PRO A 134 -0.71 20.96 -13.64
CA PRO A 134 -0.19 20.29 -14.83
C PRO A 134 0.35 18.89 -14.47
N TYR A 135 0.12 17.91 -15.34
CA TYR A 135 0.74 16.59 -15.24
C TYR A 135 2.07 16.58 -16.01
N PRO A 136 3.18 16.13 -15.41
CA PRO A 136 4.48 16.14 -16.08
C PRO A 136 4.60 14.98 -17.09
N GLY A 137 4.72 15.32 -18.37
CA GLY A 137 5.07 14.36 -19.42
C GLY A 137 3.90 13.48 -19.90
N PRO A 138 4.19 12.35 -20.58
CA PRO A 138 3.17 11.48 -21.14
C PRO A 138 2.43 10.69 -20.05
N VAL A 139 1.11 10.58 -20.20
CA VAL A 139 0.26 9.79 -19.30
C VAL A 139 0.43 8.29 -19.62
N PRO A 140 0.76 7.44 -18.64
CA PRO A 140 0.88 6.00 -18.88
C PRO A 140 -0.50 5.37 -19.19
N PRO A 141 -0.57 4.25 -19.95
CA PRO A 141 -1.84 3.65 -20.37
C PRO A 141 -2.80 3.27 -19.24
N ASP A 142 -2.27 2.80 -18.10
CA ASP A 142 -3.04 2.41 -16.91
C ASP A 142 -2.79 3.39 -15.75
N ASP A 143 -2.80 4.70 -16.04
CA ASP A 143 -2.54 5.71 -15.03
C ASP A 143 -3.55 5.67 -13.87
N PHE A 144 -3.04 5.56 -12.64
CA PHE A 144 -3.85 5.56 -11.43
C PHE A 144 -3.08 6.15 -10.26
N ALA A 145 -3.78 6.86 -9.37
CA ALA A 145 -3.20 7.38 -8.15
C ALA A 145 -2.99 6.23 -7.15
N CYS A 146 -1.80 5.63 -7.15
CA CYS A 146 -1.50 4.42 -6.38
C CYS A 146 -1.85 4.52 -4.90
N ASN A 147 -2.72 3.63 -4.42
CA ASN A 147 -3.35 3.75 -3.10
C ASN A 147 -3.14 2.55 -2.16
N THR A 148 -2.45 1.50 -2.60
CA THR A 148 -2.42 0.22 -1.88
C THR A 148 -1.25 0.12 -0.91
N HIS A 149 -0.04 0.48 -1.33
CA HIS A 149 1.15 0.39 -0.48
C HIS A 149 2.20 1.47 -0.79
N VAL A 150 3.10 1.74 0.15
CA VAL A 150 4.22 2.67 -0.02
C VAL A 150 5.50 2.01 0.49
N ILE A 151 6.55 2.00 -0.31
CA ILE A 151 7.81 1.31 0.01
C ILE A 151 9.03 2.20 -0.22
N PRO A 152 10.12 2.02 0.55
CA PRO A 152 11.40 2.60 0.20
C PRO A 152 12.08 1.76 -0.90
N TYR A 153 12.59 2.40 -1.95
CA TYR A 153 13.29 1.70 -3.04
C TYR A 153 14.53 2.48 -3.48
N LYS A 154 15.72 1.99 -3.13
CA LYS A 154 17.02 2.58 -3.55
C LYS A 154 17.10 4.10 -3.31
N GLY A 155 16.72 4.55 -2.12
CA GLY A 155 16.69 5.96 -1.74
C GLY A 155 15.45 6.73 -2.20
N ARG A 156 14.55 6.08 -2.95
CA ARG A 156 13.26 6.61 -3.41
C ARG A 156 12.14 6.15 -2.49
N ILE A 157 10.99 6.78 -2.62
CA ILE A 157 9.73 6.33 -2.04
C ILE A 157 8.81 5.99 -3.21
N LEU A 158 8.27 4.78 -3.25
CA LEU A 158 7.33 4.36 -4.30
C LEU A 158 5.95 4.12 -3.70
N ALA A 159 4.92 4.72 -4.27
CA ALA A 159 3.52 4.36 -4.05
C ALA A 159 3.10 3.30 -5.07
N LEU A 160 2.47 2.23 -4.62
CA LEU A 160 2.15 1.05 -5.42
C LEU A 160 0.63 0.80 -5.44
N GLN A 161 0.18 0.25 -6.56
CA GLN A 161 -1.18 -0.18 -6.83
C GLN A 161 -1.14 -1.63 -7.30
N GLU A 162 -2.16 -2.40 -6.95
CA GLU A 162 -2.32 -3.73 -7.55
C GLU A 162 -2.76 -3.62 -9.02
N SER A 163 -2.41 -4.63 -9.82
CA SER A 163 -3.11 -4.91 -11.08
C SER A 163 -2.95 -3.90 -12.22
N GLY A 164 -1.77 -3.32 -12.43
CA GLY A 164 -1.43 -2.71 -13.74
C GLY A 164 -0.69 -1.39 -13.70
N PRO A 165 -1.14 -0.38 -12.92
CA PRO A 165 -0.51 0.92 -12.91
C PRO A 165 0.97 0.86 -12.52
N LEU A 166 1.78 1.69 -13.18
CA LEU A 166 3.16 1.89 -12.77
C LEU A 166 3.19 2.44 -11.33
N PRO A 167 4.15 2.02 -10.50
CA PRO A 167 4.40 2.70 -9.23
C PRO A 167 4.70 4.19 -9.46
N TYR A 168 4.35 5.03 -8.50
CA TYR A 168 4.70 6.45 -8.52
C TYR A 168 5.84 6.74 -7.55
N GLU A 169 6.88 7.42 -8.03
CA GLU A 169 7.94 7.94 -7.18
C GLU A 169 7.48 9.21 -6.44
N LEU A 170 7.79 9.27 -5.14
CA LEU A 170 7.58 10.40 -4.27
C LEU A 170 8.91 10.95 -3.75
N ASP A 171 8.97 12.26 -3.58
CA ASP A 171 10.12 12.95 -3.01
C ASP A 171 10.13 12.89 -1.46
N GLY A 172 11.09 13.60 -0.86
CA GLY A 172 11.25 13.60 0.60
C GLY A 172 10.09 14.23 1.38
N GLU A 173 9.33 15.08 0.71
CA GLU A 173 8.21 15.88 1.18
C GLU A 173 6.85 15.26 0.81
N LEU A 174 6.87 14.06 0.21
CA LEU A 174 5.75 13.30 -0.34
C LEU A 174 5.13 13.89 -1.61
N GLY A 175 5.80 14.86 -2.25
CA GLY A 175 5.45 15.34 -3.58
C GLY A 175 5.66 14.25 -4.62
N THR A 176 4.77 14.18 -5.62
CA THR A 176 4.89 13.20 -6.70
C THR A 176 5.95 13.64 -7.70
N VAL A 177 6.94 12.78 -7.93
CA VAL A 177 7.98 12.97 -8.95
C VAL A 177 7.47 12.50 -10.31
N GLY A 178 6.80 11.34 -10.35
CA GLY A 178 6.22 10.78 -11.58
C GLY A 178 6.14 9.25 -11.55
N PRO A 179 5.63 8.62 -12.61
CA PRO A 179 5.58 7.16 -12.73
C PRO A 179 7.01 6.58 -12.79
N PHE A 180 7.17 5.38 -12.26
CA PHE A 180 8.44 4.67 -12.15
C PHE A 180 8.36 3.29 -12.81
N ASP A 181 8.97 3.16 -13.99
CA ASP A 181 8.92 1.97 -14.84
C ASP A 181 10.13 1.02 -14.69
N PHE A 182 10.94 1.24 -13.64
CA PHE A 182 12.19 0.52 -13.42
C PHE A 182 13.14 0.58 -14.63
N ARG A 183 13.29 1.77 -15.23
CA ARG A 183 14.14 2.01 -16.42
C ARG A 183 13.66 1.23 -17.64
N GLY A 184 12.35 1.18 -17.83
CA GLY A 184 11.70 0.46 -18.91
C GLY A 184 11.83 -1.06 -18.85
N THR A 185 12.12 -1.63 -17.68
CA THR A 185 12.30 -3.09 -17.53
C THR A 185 11.13 -3.79 -16.85
N LEU A 186 10.15 -3.03 -16.34
CA LEU A 186 8.93 -3.62 -15.80
C LEU A 186 8.04 -4.13 -16.94
N GLU A 187 7.93 -5.44 -17.05
CA GLU A 187 6.99 -6.10 -17.95
C GLU A 187 5.71 -6.43 -17.17
N GLY A 188 4.58 -5.81 -17.52
CA GLY A 188 3.28 -6.09 -16.90
C GLY A 188 3.09 -5.46 -15.51
N ALA A 189 2.16 -6.03 -14.73
CA ALA A 189 1.74 -5.48 -13.44
C ALA A 189 2.72 -5.82 -12.30
N LEU A 190 2.92 -4.88 -11.39
CA LEU A 190 3.64 -5.08 -10.13
C LEU A 190 2.64 -5.28 -8.97
N THR A 191 2.89 -6.24 -8.07
CA THR A 191 2.09 -6.31 -6.83
C THR A 191 2.45 -5.18 -5.86
N ALA A 192 1.49 -4.67 -5.11
CA ALA A 192 1.75 -3.73 -4.04
C ALA A 192 2.37 -4.40 -2.80
N HIS A 193 2.14 -5.71 -2.61
CA HIS A 193 2.59 -6.47 -1.43
C HIS A 193 4.00 -7.05 -1.57
N THR A 194 4.97 -6.17 -1.77
CA THR A 194 6.39 -6.56 -1.88
C THR A 194 6.95 -6.99 -0.52
N LYS A 195 7.95 -7.88 -0.55
CA LYS A 195 8.69 -8.32 0.64
C LYS A 195 10.16 -7.97 0.49
N TYR A 196 10.77 -7.37 1.50
CA TYR A 196 12.21 -7.12 1.49
C TYR A 196 12.97 -8.32 2.07
N ASP A 197 13.83 -8.92 1.26
CA ASP A 197 14.87 -9.87 1.68
C ASP A 197 16.13 -9.08 2.07
N ALA A 198 16.40 -9.04 3.37
CA ALA A 198 17.56 -8.34 3.91
C ALA A 198 18.89 -9.05 3.62
N ALA A 199 18.90 -10.38 3.47
CA ALA A 199 20.12 -11.13 3.17
C ALA A 199 20.58 -10.91 1.74
N ALA A 200 19.62 -10.80 0.81
CA ALA A 200 19.90 -10.52 -0.59
C ALA A 200 19.93 -9.00 -0.91
N GLY A 201 19.39 -8.15 -0.02
CA GLY A 201 19.19 -6.73 -0.28
C GLY A 201 18.12 -6.48 -1.36
N MET A 202 17.13 -7.36 -1.45
CA MET A 202 16.18 -7.43 -2.58
C MET A 202 14.72 -7.27 -2.16
N TYR A 203 13.87 -6.85 -3.09
CA TYR A 203 12.43 -7.00 -2.95
C TYR A 203 11.98 -8.22 -3.75
N ALA A 204 11.29 -9.15 -3.09
CA ALA A 204 10.51 -10.19 -3.73
C ALA A 204 9.12 -9.66 -4.04
N PHE A 205 8.68 -9.88 -5.28
CA PHE A 205 7.36 -9.53 -5.78
C PHE A 205 6.60 -10.83 -6.03
N THR A 206 5.43 -10.99 -5.43
CA THR A 206 4.56 -12.14 -5.68
C THR A 206 3.29 -11.62 -6.36
N GLY A 207 3.23 -11.70 -7.70
CA GLY A 207 2.07 -11.23 -8.46
C GLY A 207 0.81 -12.05 -8.20
N ILE A 208 -0.36 -11.43 -8.44
CA ILE A 208 -1.69 -12.09 -8.46
C ILE A 208 -1.83 -13.05 -9.67
N LEU A 209 -0.92 -12.98 -10.64
CA LEU A 209 -0.75 -13.99 -11.68
C LEU A 209 0.77 -14.25 -11.86
N THR A 210 1.21 -15.42 -11.41
CA THR A 210 2.48 -16.15 -11.63
C THR A 210 3.65 -15.43 -12.32
N ALA A 211 4.16 -14.33 -11.77
CA ALA A 211 5.49 -13.82 -12.11
C ALA A 211 6.23 -13.44 -10.82
N LEU A 212 7.36 -14.10 -10.57
CA LEU A 212 8.36 -13.63 -9.61
C LEU A 212 9.25 -12.64 -10.35
N TYR A 213 9.71 -11.56 -9.72
CA TYR A 213 10.72 -10.68 -10.31
C TYR A 213 12.00 -10.70 -9.46
N GLU A 214 13.15 -10.83 -10.10
CA GLU A 214 14.47 -10.75 -9.46
C GLU A 214 15.05 -9.35 -9.66
N ARG A 215 15.54 -8.78 -8.56
CA ARG A 215 16.27 -7.52 -8.52
C ARG A 215 17.72 -7.72 -8.94
N ARG A 216 18.24 -6.79 -9.75
CA ARG A 216 19.69 -6.50 -9.83
C ARG A 216 20.02 -5.12 -9.25
N ASP A 217 21.29 -4.93 -8.87
CA ASP A 217 21.80 -3.71 -8.22
C ASP A 217 21.65 -2.44 -9.06
N THR A 218 21.28 -2.57 -10.32
CA THR A 218 21.16 -1.50 -11.33
C THR A 218 19.82 -0.78 -11.37
N GLY A 219 18.76 -1.26 -10.72
CA GLY A 219 17.44 -0.57 -10.76
C GLY A 219 16.53 -1.09 -11.87
N THR A 220 16.89 -2.24 -12.41
CA THR A 220 16.09 -3.03 -13.35
C THR A 220 15.36 -4.15 -12.60
N VAL A 221 14.21 -4.55 -13.11
CA VAL A 221 13.49 -5.76 -12.71
C VAL A 221 13.48 -6.74 -13.88
N ARG A 222 13.43 -8.04 -13.59
CA ARG A 222 13.25 -9.08 -14.63
C ARG A 222 12.32 -10.17 -14.09
N PRO A 223 11.42 -10.71 -14.91
CA PRO A 223 10.66 -11.89 -14.54
C PRO A 223 11.61 -13.06 -14.28
N VAL A 224 11.24 -13.88 -13.31
CA VAL A 224 11.88 -15.11 -12.89
C VAL A 224 10.89 -16.22 -13.17
N GLU A 225 11.26 -17.11 -14.08
CA GLU A 225 10.51 -18.32 -14.29
C GLU A 225 10.63 -19.22 -13.06
N VAL A 226 9.48 -19.55 -12.47
CA VAL A 226 9.40 -20.59 -11.43
C VAL A 226 9.25 -21.93 -12.16
N SER A 227 10.36 -22.64 -12.33
CA SER A 227 10.40 -24.04 -12.82
C SER A 227 10.01 -25.04 -11.74
#